data_AF-A0A1S8MT86-F1
#
_entry.id   AF-A0A1S8MT86-F1
#
_cell.length_a   1.000
_cell.length_b   1.000
_cell.length_c   1.000
_cell.angle_alpha   90.00
_cell.angle_beta   90.00
_cell.angle_gamma   90.00
#
_symmetry.space_group_name_H-M   'P 1'
#
loop_
_entity.id
_entity.type
_entity.pdbx_description
1 polymer ?
#
loop_
_entity_poly.entity_id
_entity_poly.type
_entity_poly.pdbx_seq_one_letter_code
_entity_poly.pdbx_strand_id
1 'polypeptide(L)'
;MGYDNQELFKYIEKRAKYNVKDKKFFRNTDVLKEAFLISEDKAYEILKDIMARKNIGNSKEAIIDEYMKMLENGYSSLKEQVELLGGNKLLAIKKEAERRFKEFKNGTIIDIFKDIYNMSDEEVSSTLVKYMEFLTSYEFSFKVNQENFYKFLEEDLDELDKQAKRFDF
;
A
#
# COMPACT_ATOMS: atom_id res chain seq x y z
N MET A 1 -15.26 0.90 13.51
CA MET A 1 -13.99 0.65 14.22
C MET A 1 -13.00 1.65 13.68
N GLY A 2 -12.61 2.61 14.52
CA GLY A 2 -11.59 3.58 14.19
C GLY A 2 -10.28 2.84 13.96
N TYR A 3 -9.60 3.23 12.90
CA TYR A 3 -8.25 2.77 12.61
C TYR A 3 -7.32 3.00 13.81
N ASP A 4 -6.40 2.07 14.10
CA ASP A 4 -5.24 2.42 14.91
C ASP A 4 -4.39 3.38 14.08
N ASN A 5 -4.24 4.61 14.55
CA ASN A 5 -3.60 5.69 13.80
C ASN A 5 -2.19 5.30 13.33
N GLN A 6 -1.49 4.44 14.07
CA GLN A 6 -0.14 3.98 13.72
C GLN A 6 -0.08 3.13 12.44
N GLU A 7 -1.04 2.23 12.21
CA GLU A 7 -1.06 1.42 10.97
C GLU A 7 -1.37 2.28 9.74
N LEU A 8 -2.11 3.37 9.92
CA LEU A 8 -2.46 4.28 8.83
C LEU A 8 -1.29 5.15 8.43
N PHE A 9 -0.54 5.67 9.40
CA PHE A 9 0.67 6.41 9.11
C PHE A 9 1.67 5.57 8.32
N LYS A 10 1.88 4.32 8.72
CA LYS A 10 2.74 3.37 7.96
C LYS A 10 2.24 3.14 6.53
N TYR A 11 0.93 3.01 6.34
CA TYR A 11 0.35 2.85 5.00
C TYR A 11 0.58 4.09 4.13
N ILE A 12 0.27 5.28 4.66
CA ILE A 12 0.43 6.56 3.96
C ILE A 12 1.90 6.77 3.59
N GLU A 13 2.82 6.53 4.53
CA GLU A 13 4.26 6.64 4.30
C GLU A 13 4.75 5.71 3.20
N LYS A 14 4.37 4.42 3.26
CA LYS A 14 4.76 3.42 2.25
C LYS A 14 4.23 3.82 0.87
N ARG A 15 3.00 4.32 0.78
CA ARG A 15 2.38 4.77 -0.47
C ARG A 15 3.07 6.02 -1.03
N ALA A 16 3.35 7.00 -0.16
CA ALA A 16 4.05 8.23 -0.52
C ALA A 16 5.44 7.96 -1.09
N LYS A 17 6.22 7.09 -0.44
CA LYS A 17 7.55 6.67 -0.91
C LYS A 17 7.47 5.90 -2.23
N TYR A 18 6.50 4.99 -2.38
CA TYR A 18 6.28 4.24 -3.61
C TYR A 18 6.01 5.16 -4.81
N ASN A 19 5.14 6.16 -4.64
CA ASN A 19 4.72 7.07 -5.71
C ASN A 19 5.87 7.90 -6.31
N VAL A 20 6.98 8.04 -5.59
CA VAL A 20 8.14 8.85 -5.97
C VAL A 20 9.42 8.05 -6.20
N LYS A 21 9.38 6.71 -6.06
CA LYS A 21 10.57 5.84 -6.02
C LYS A 21 11.50 6.05 -7.22
N ASP A 22 10.94 6.09 -8.43
CA ASP A 22 11.70 6.21 -9.69
C ASP A 22 11.67 7.64 -10.30
N LYS A 23 11.07 8.59 -9.59
CA LYS A 23 10.88 9.95 -10.10
C LYS A 23 12.07 10.86 -9.76
N LYS A 24 12.47 11.66 -10.76
CA LYS A 24 13.42 12.77 -10.62
C LYS A 24 12.62 14.07 -10.59
N PHE A 25 12.95 14.96 -9.66
CA PHE A 25 12.18 16.18 -9.42
C PHE A 25 13.05 17.42 -9.61
N PHE A 26 12.43 18.48 -10.13
CA PHE A 26 13.06 19.80 -10.25
C PHE A 26 12.62 20.75 -9.12
N ARG A 27 11.46 20.50 -8.48
CA ARG A 27 10.93 21.30 -7.36
C ARG A 27 10.48 20.39 -6.21
N ASN A 28 10.67 20.86 -4.97
CA ASN A 28 10.21 20.15 -3.77
C ASN A 28 8.67 20.04 -3.69
N THR A 29 7.94 20.98 -4.31
CA THR A 29 6.48 20.90 -4.42
C THR A 29 6.03 19.73 -5.28
N ASP A 30 6.78 19.41 -6.35
CA ASP A 30 6.49 18.26 -7.20
C ASP A 30 6.62 16.94 -6.41
N VAL A 31 7.55 16.88 -5.44
CA VAL A 31 7.66 15.72 -4.53
C VAL A 31 6.38 15.52 -3.74
N LEU A 32 5.84 16.56 -3.11
CA LEU A 32 4.63 16.47 -2.28
C LEU A 32 3.38 16.16 -3.11
N LYS A 33 3.23 16.80 -4.27
CA LYS A 33 2.13 16.52 -5.21
C LYS A 33 2.10 15.05 -5.59
N GLU A 34 3.25 14.51 -6.00
CA GLU A 34 3.32 13.13 -6.49
C GLU A 34 3.27 12.11 -5.35
N ALA A 35 3.90 12.41 -4.21
CA ALA A 35 3.89 11.53 -3.04
C ALA A 35 2.47 11.39 -2.47
N PHE A 36 1.77 12.51 -2.26
CA PHE A 36 0.49 12.53 -1.53
C PHE A 36 -0.75 12.72 -2.42
N LEU A 37 -0.58 12.81 -3.75
CA LEU A 37 -1.66 13.03 -4.72
C LEU A 37 -2.49 14.29 -4.42
N ILE A 38 -1.82 15.36 -3.98
CA ILE A 38 -2.44 16.64 -3.61
C ILE A 38 -2.25 17.69 -4.70
N SER A 39 -3.09 18.73 -4.67
CA SER A 39 -2.97 19.87 -5.59
C SER A 39 -1.66 20.64 -5.39
N GLU A 40 -1.24 21.38 -6.42
CA GLU A 40 -0.03 22.20 -6.36
C GLU A 40 -0.12 23.28 -5.28
N ASP A 41 -1.25 23.97 -5.18
CA ASP A 41 -1.48 24.97 -4.15
C ASP A 41 -1.35 24.38 -2.75
N LYS A 42 -1.90 23.18 -2.54
CA LYS A 42 -1.79 22.50 -1.25
C LYS A 42 -0.36 22.07 -0.95
N ALA A 43 0.35 21.58 -1.95
CA ALA A 43 1.77 21.24 -1.81
C ALA A 43 2.64 22.46 -1.50
N TYR A 44 2.33 23.64 -2.05
CA TYR A 44 3.00 24.89 -1.72
C TYR A 44 2.77 25.32 -0.27
N GLU A 45 1.53 25.25 0.22
CA GLU A 45 1.21 25.53 1.64
C GLU A 45 2.01 24.62 2.58
N ILE A 46 1.94 23.31 2.32
CA ILE A 46 2.64 22.31 3.13
C ILE A 46 4.15 22.53 3.09
N LEU A 47 4.72 22.78 1.92
CA LEU A 47 6.15 23.03 1.78
C LEU A 47 6.58 24.27 2.56
N LYS A 48 5.76 25.33 2.58
CA LYS A 48 6.05 26.54 3.35
C LYS A 48 6.12 26.24 4.86
N ASP A 49 5.20 25.43 5.35
CA ASP A 49 5.16 25.03 6.76
C ASP A 49 6.27 24.04 7.14
N ILE A 50 6.65 23.15 6.21
CA ILE A 50 7.85 22.32 6.32
C ILE A 50 9.06 23.25 6.46
N MET A 51 9.31 24.13 5.48
CA MET A 51 10.49 25.01 5.46
C MET A 51 10.58 25.97 6.66
N ALA A 52 9.47 26.25 7.34
CA ALA A 52 9.46 27.02 8.59
C ALA A 52 10.06 26.24 9.78
N ARG A 53 10.24 24.92 9.67
CA ARG A 53 10.85 24.05 10.68
C ARG A 53 12.38 24.00 10.50
N LYS A 54 13.12 23.82 11.59
CA LYS A 54 14.60 23.80 11.57
C LYS A 54 15.13 22.44 11.14
N ASN A 55 16.19 22.43 10.33
CA ASN A 55 17.00 21.26 9.93
C ASN A 55 16.26 20.18 9.12
N ILE A 56 15.74 20.55 7.95
CA ILE A 56 15.15 19.58 7.01
C ILE A 56 16.18 19.25 5.94
N GLY A 57 16.34 17.96 5.62
CA GLY A 57 17.14 17.53 4.49
C GLY A 57 16.48 17.89 3.16
N ASN A 58 17.29 18.17 2.12
CA ASN A 58 16.77 18.51 0.79
C ASN A 58 16.50 17.28 -0.10
N SER A 59 16.41 16.07 0.47
CA SER A 59 16.03 14.87 -0.29
C SER A 59 14.51 14.72 -0.38
N LYS A 60 14.04 14.00 -1.40
CA LYS A 60 12.61 13.70 -1.55
C LYS A 60 12.07 12.91 -0.35
N GLU A 61 12.88 12.00 0.19
CA GLU A 61 12.54 11.23 1.40
C GLU A 61 12.46 12.13 2.63
N ALA A 62 13.37 13.09 2.80
CA ALA A 62 13.34 13.99 3.95
C ALA A 62 12.10 14.91 3.94
N ILE A 63 11.66 15.35 2.76
CA ILE A 63 10.43 16.14 2.59
C ILE A 63 9.19 15.29 2.93
N ILE A 64 9.15 14.04 2.47
CA ILE A 64 8.06 13.10 2.77
C ILE A 64 8.01 12.82 4.27
N ASP A 65 9.15 12.48 4.89
CA ASP A 65 9.24 12.13 6.31
C ASP A 65 8.84 13.32 7.19
N GLU A 66 9.19 14.55 6.81
CA GLU A 66 8.78 15.73 7.57
C GLU A 66 7.28 15.99 7.49
N TYR A 67 6.67 15.81 6.30
CA TYR A 67 5.23 15.90 6.20
C TYR A 67 4.51 14.79 6.98
N MET A 68 5.06 13.57 6.99
CA MET A 68 4.54 12.47 7.81
C MET A 68 4.53 12.83 9.30
N LYS A 69 5.63 13.39 9.83
CA LYS A 69 5.67 13.88 11.21
C LYS A 69 4.66 14.99 11.47
N MET A 70 4.44 15.88 10.50
CA MET A 70 3.41 16.92 10.62
C MET A 70 2.02 16.30 10.78
N LEU A 71 1.69 15.30 9.96
CA LEU A 71 0.42 14.59 10.04
C LEU A 71 0.27 13.83 11.37
N GLU A 72 1.33 13.17 11.86
CA GLU A 72 1.35 12.52 13.19
C GLU A 72 1.05 13.50 14.33
N ASN A 73 1.50 14.74 14.19
CA ASN A 73 1.26 15.81 15.16
C ASN A 73 -0.04 16.59 14.91
N GLY A 74 -0.93 16.12 14.02
CA GLY A 74 -2.27 16.68 13.83
C GLY A 74 -2.39 17.82 12.82
N TYR A 75 -1.43 17.97 11.89
CA TYR A 75 -1.43 19.04 10.88
C TYR A 75 -2.63 18.99 9.91
N SER A 76 -3.22 17.82 9.65
CA SER A 76 -4.43 17.64 8.84
C SER A 76 -5.19 16.38 9.31
N SER A 77 -6.44 16.21 8.88
CA SER A 77 -7.21 15.03 9.24
C SER A 77 -6.65 13.80 8.51
N LEU A 78 -6.29 12.77 9.27
CA LEU A 78 -5.90 11.46 8.72
C LEU A 78 -6.93 10.92 7.72
N LYS A 79 -8.21 11.21 7.97
CA LYS A 79 -9.33 10.80 7.12
C LYS A 79 -9.25 11.40 5.71
N GLU A 80 -8.92 12.68 5.58
CA GLU A 80 -8.76 13.36 4.30
C GLU A 80 -7.58 12.79 3.50
N GLN A 81 -6.45 12.50 4.17
CA GLN A 81 -5.29 11.85 3.53
C GLN A 81 -5.60 10.42 3.07
N VAL A 82 -6.37 9.68 3.86
CA VAL A 82 -6.86 8.34 3.51
C VAL A 82 -7.79 8.39 2.30
N GLU A 83 -8.71 9.34 2.23
CA GLU A 83 -9.61 9.52 1.09
C GLU A 83 -8.85 9.86 -0.19
N LEU A 84 -7.81 10.70 -0.11
CA LEU A 84 -6.96 11.06 -1.23
C LEU A 84 -6.06 9.90 -1.72
N LEU A 85 -5.53 9.09 -0.80
CA LEU A 85 -4.60 8.00 -1.10
C LEU A 85 -5.28 6.63 -1.33
N GLY A 86 -6.61 6.56 -1.23
CA GLY A 86 -7.39 5.34 -1.43
C GLY A 86 -7.44 4.39 -0.22
N GLY A 87 -6.97 4.84 0.95
CA GLY A 87 -7.00 4.15 2.23
C GLY A 87 -6.25 2.81 2.29
N ASN A 88 -6.17 2.20 3.48
CA ASN A 88 -5.46 0.93 3.65
C ASN A 88 -6.23 -0.25 3.02
N LYS A 89 -6.07 -0.40 1.70
CA LYS A 89 -6.72 -1.45 0.88
C LYS A 89 -6.45 -2.85 1.45
N LEU A 90 -5.25 -3.13 1.94
CA LEU A 90 -4.88 -4.44 2.50
C LEU A 90 -5.69 -4.78 3.74
N LEU A 91 -5.85 -3.84 4.67
CA LEU A 91 -6.64 -4.06 5.89
C LEU A 91 -8.12 -4.26 5.56
N ALA A 92 -8.65 -3.50 4.60
CA ALA A 92 -10.03 -3.68 4.13
C ALA A 92 -10.25 -5.08 3.53
N ILE A 93 -9.32 -5.54 2.67
CA ILE A 93 -9.34 -6.89 2.10
C ILE A 93 -9.25 -7.95 3.21
N LYS A 94 -8.32 -7.81 4.17
CA LYS A 94 -8.20 -8.73 5.30
C LYS A 94 -9.50 -8.87 6.07
N LYS A 95 -10.14 -7.76 6.42
CA LYS A 95 -11.38 -7.75 7.19
C LYS A 95 -12.53 -8.43 6.45
N GLU A 96 -12.68 -8.16 5.16
CA GLU A 96 -13.73 -8.79 4.35
C GLU A 96 -13.43 -10.28 4.10
N ALA A 97 -12.16 -10.64 3.85
CA ALA A 97 -11.74 -12.02 3.74
C ALA A 97 -11.99 -12.80 5.03
N GLU A 98 -11.65 -12.25 6.21
CA GLU A 98 -11.95 -12.83 7.52
C GLU A 98 -13.45 -13.06 7.73
N ARG A 99 -14.30 -12.11 7.29
CA ARG A 99 -15.75 -12.25 7.36
C ARG A 99 -16.22 -13.44 6.50
N ARG A 100 -15.75 -13.53 5.26
CA ARG A 100 -16.10 -14.62 4.33
C ARG A 100 -15.55 -15.97 4.80
N PHE A 101 -14.34 -15.99 5.38
CA PHE A 101 -13.73 -17.21 5.92
C PHE A 101 -14.54 -17.82 7.07
N LYS A 102 -15.23 -17.01 7.89
CA LYS A 102 -16.11 -17.53 8.96
C LYS A 102 -17.30 -18.32 8.43
N GLU A 103 -17.74 -18.03 7.21
CA GLU A 103 -18.87 -18.68 6.54
C GLU A 103 -18.41 -19.82 5.60
N PHE A 104 -17.10 -19.90 5.34
CA PHE A 104 -16.49 -20.89 4.45
C PHE A 104 -16.32 -22.23 5.16
N LYS A 105 -16.99 -23.26 4.63
CA LYS A 105 -17.03 -24.59 5.27
C LYS A 105 -15.77 -25.41 5.00
N ASN A 106 -15.43 -25.58 3.73
CA ASN A 106 -14.23 -26.22 3.22
C ASN A 106 -14.12 -25.97 1.71
N GLY A 107 -12.94 -26.20 1.16
CA GLY A 107 -12.69 -26.10 -0.27
C GLY A 107 -11.20 -26.14 -0.56
N THR A 108 -10.87 -26.07 -1.85
CA THR A 108 -9.52 -26.00 -2.37
C THR A 108 -8.98 -24.58 -2.31
N ILE A 109 -7.70 -24.42 -2.66
CA ILE A 109 -7.12 -23.07 -2.84
C ILE A 109 -7.87 -22.29 -3.93
N ILE A 110 -8.39 -22.93 -4.98
CA ILE A 110 -9.19 -22.26 -6.01
C ILE A 110 -10.49 -21.68 -5.40
N ASP A 111 -11.16 -22.47 -4.56
CA ASP A 111 -12.41 -22.03 -3.90
C ASP A 111 -12.14 -20.87 -2.94
N ILE A 112 -10.99 -20.85 -2.26
CA ILE A 112 -10.57 -19.69 -1.46
C ILE A 112 -10.41 -18.45 -2.34
N PHE A 113 -9.77 -18.57 -3.51
CA PHE A 113 -9.52 -17.43 -4.39
C PHE A 113 -10.83 -16.87 -4.96
N LYS A 114 -11.79 -17.74 -5.28
CA LYS A 114 -13.11 -17.35 -5.79
C LYS A 114 -14.03 -16.84 -4.68
N ASP A 115 -14.24 -17.60 -3.62
CA ASP A 115 -15.32 -17.33 -2.67
C ASP A 115 -14.91 -16.30 -1.62
N ILE A 116 -13.66 -16.35 -1.17
CA ILE A 116 -13.14 -15.42 -0.16
C ILE A 116 -12.63 -14.15 -0.80
N TYR A 117 -11.79 -14.28 -1.83
CA TYR A 117 -11.15 -13.13 -2.47
C TYR A 117 -11.89 -12.63 -3.71
N ASN A 118 -13.05 -13.21 -4.02
CA ASN A 118 -13.95 -12.75 -5.09
C ASN A 118 -13.31 -12.71 -6.48
N MET A 119 -12.34 -13.58 -6.75
CA MET A 119 -11.67 -13.65 -8.06
C MET A 119 -12.53 -14.37 -9.09
N SER A 120 -12.48 -13.89 -10.33
CA SER A 120 -13.11 -14.58 -11.45
C SER A 120 -12.31 -15.82 -11.88
N ASP A 121 -12.96 -16.78 -12.53
CA ASP A 121 -12.31 -18.01 -13.01
C ASP A 121 -11.13 -17.76 -13.95
N GLU A 122 -11.20 -16.68 -14.73
CA GLU A 122 -10.17 -16.27 -15.68
C GLU A 122 -8.89 -15.80 -14.97
N GLU A 123 -9.03 -15.23 -13.78
CA GLU A 123 -7.92 -14.66 -13.00
C GLU A 123 -7.23 -15.69 -12.11
N VAL A 124 -8.01 -16.62 -11.55
CA VAL A 124 -7.54 -17.60 -10.54
C VAL A 124 -6.28 -18.32 -10.99
N SER A 125 -6.27 -18.87 -12.20
CA SER A 125 -5.14 -19.66 -12.68
C SER A 125 -3.85 -18.83 -12.75
N SER A 126 -3.96 -17.62 -13.30
CA SER A 126 -2.81 -16.74 -13.47
C SER A 126 -2.30 -16.18 -12.15
N THR A 127 -3.19 -15.97 -11.19
CA THR A 127 -2.90 -15.57 -9.80
C THR A 127 -2.24 -16.69 -9.04
N LEU A 128 -2.76 -17.91 -9.14
CA LEU A 128 -2.21 -19.08 -8.48
C LEU A 128 -0.78 -19.38 -8.95
N VAL A 129 -0.50 -19.24 -10.25
CA VAL A 129 0.86 -19.46 -10.78
C VAL A 129 1.87 -18.50 -10.15
N LYS A 130 1.58 -17.20 -10.16
CA LYS A 130 2.48 -16.24 -9.51
C LYS A 130 2.54 -16.44 -8.01
N TYR A 131 1.45 -16.94 -7.41
CA TYR A 131 1.42 -17.41 -6.03
C TYR A 131 2.35 -18.57 -5.73
N MET A 132 2.53 -19.47 -6.68
CA MET A 132 3.45 -20.58 -6.52
C MET A 132 4.90 -20.15 -6.84
N GLU A 133 5.11 -19.32 -7.86
CA GLU A 133 6.43 -18.80 -8.27
C GLU A 133 7.07 -17.98 -7.15
N PHE A 134 6.25 -17.16 -6.53
CA PHE A 134 6.55 -16.57 -5.24
C PHE A 134 7.16 -17.55 -4.28
N LEU A 135 6.39 -18.60 -3.97
CA LEU A 135 6.70 -19.49 -2.86
C LEU A 135 7.98 -20.26 -3.14
N THR A 136 8.32 -20.42 -4.42
CA THR A 136 9.57 -21.03 -4.86
C THR A 136 10.81 -20.13 -4.74
N SER A 137 10.69 -18.80 -4.60
CA SER A 137 11.86 -17.89 -4.55
C SER A 137 12.61 -17.86 -3.20
N TYR A 138 12.09 -18.53 -2.16
CA TYR A 138 12.57 -18.42 -0.77
C TYR A 138 13.30 -19.66 -0.18
N GLU A 139 13.93 -20.52 -1.02
CA GLU A 139 14.71 -21.76 -0.71
C GLU A 139 13.95 -23.08 -0.36
N PHE A 140 13.96 -24.00 -1.33
CA PHE A 140 14.18 -25.47 -1.27
C PHE A 140 13.85 -26.33 -0.02
N SER A 141 12.78 -26.03 0.70
CA SER A 141 11.77 -27.04 1.08
C SER A 141 10.46 -26.31 1.44
N PHE A 142 9.60 -26.05 0.46
CA PHE A 142 8.45 -25.17 0.68
C PHE A 142 7.12 -25.92 0.74
N LYS A 143 6.55 -25.93 1.95
CA LYS A 143 5.10 -25.99 2.13
C LYS A 143 4.57 -24.61 1.75
N VAL A 144 3.76 -24.57 0.70
CA VAL A 144 3.00 -23.39 0.31
C VAL A 144 2.18 -22.91 1.51
N ASN A 145 2.42 -21.68 1.98
CA ASN A 145 1.64 -21.06 3.04
C ASN A 145 1.53 -19.55 2.83
N GLN A 146 0.52 -18.95 3.46
CA GLN A 146 0.16 -17.54 3.30
C GLN A 146 1.30 -16.58 3.62
N GLU A 147 2.05 -16.89 4.67
CA GLU A 147 3.09 -16.02 5.22
C GLU A 147 4.28 -15.94 4.28
N ASN A 148 4.61 -17.08 3.68
CA ASN A 148 5.54 -17.14 2.59
C ASN A 148 4.98 -16.27 1.47
N PHE A 149 3.79 -16.50 0.89
CA PHE A 149 3.17 -15.67 -0.18
C PHE A 149 2.93 -14.17 0.13
N TYR A 150 3.30 -13.65 1.29
CA TYR A 150 3.31 -12.21 1.49
C TYR A 150 4.69 -11.58 1.28
N LYS A 151 5.79 -12.21 1.74
CA LYS A 151 7.19 -11.88 1.37
C LYS A 151 7.57 -11.56 -0.10
N PHE A 152 7.70 -12.46 -1.09
CA PHE A 152 7.76 -12.10 -2.53
C PHE A 152 6.77 -11.07 -3.07
N LEU A 153 5.56 -10.85 -2.55
CA LEU A 153 4.66 -9.82 -3.07
C LEU A 153 5.15 -8.48 -2.52
N GLU A 154 5.77 -8.52 -1.34
CA GLU A 154 6.55 -7.43 -0.80
C GLU A 154 7.89 -7.22 -1.54
N GLU A 155 8.48 -8.26 -2.15
CA GLU A 155 9.77 -8.16 -2.89
C GLU A 155 9.61 -7.92 -4.40
N ASP A 156 8.49 -8.34 -5.02
CA ASP A 156 8.18 -8.22 -6.44
C ASP A 156 6.93 -7.35 -6.62
N LEU A 157 7.18 -6.05 -6.78
CA LEU A 157 6.17 -5.02 -6.89
C LEU A 157 5.43 -5.06 -8.23
N ASP A 158 6.06 -5.56 -9.30
CA ASP A 158 5.39 -5.77 -10.59
C ASP A 158 4.35 -6.87 -10.48
N GLU A 159 4.66 -7.91 -9.71
CA GLU A 159 3.73 -8.98 -9.43
C GLU A 159 2.60 -8.55 -8.49
N LEU A 160 2.93 -7.73 -7.49
CA LEU A 160 1.93 -7.06 -6.65
C LEU A 160 0.99 -6.18 -7.48
N ASP A 161 1.49 -5.40 -8.44
CA ASP A 161 0.69 -4.52 -9.29
C ASP A 161 -0.19 -5.33 -10.27
N LYS A 162 0.31 -6.46 -10.77
CA LYS A 162 -0.51 -7.40 -11.55
C LYS A 162 -1.57 -8.06 -10.67
N GLN A 163 -1.26 -8.39 -9.42
CA GLN A 163 -2.27 -8.88 -8.46
C GLN A 163 -3.32 -7.83 -8.15
N ALA A 164 -2.93 -6.58 -7.97
CA ALA A 164 -3.86 -5.48 -7.75
C ALA A 164 -4.83 -5.32 -8.94
N LYS A 165 -4.32 -5.41 -10.16
CA LYS A 165 -5.16 -5.37 -11.38
C LYS A 165 -6.15 -6.53 -11.47
N ARG A 166 -5.78 -7.72 -11.01
CA ARG A 166 -6.67 -8.91 -10.96
C ARG A 166 -7.73 -8.85 -9.85
N PHE A 167 -7.74 -7.75 -9.10
CA PHE A 167 -8.77 -7.43 -8.14
C PHE A 167 -9.52 -6.15 -8.52
N ASP A 168 -9.33 -5.66 -9.75
CA ASP A 168 -9.87 -4.37 -10.25
C ASP A 168 -9.57 -3.18 -9.32
N PHE A 169 -8.36 -3.15 -8.73
CA PHE A 169 -7.88 -2.06 -7.85
C PHE A 169 -7.02 -0.99 -8.52
#